data_AF-A0A2V6GYQ7-F1
#
_entry.id   AF-A0A2V6GYQ7-F1
#
_cell.length_a   1.000
_cell.length_b   1.000
_cell.length_c   1.000
_cell.angle_alpha   90.00
_cell.angle_beta   90.00
_cell.angle_gamma   90.00
#
_symmetry.space_group_name_H-M   'P 1'
#
loop_
_entity.id
_entity.type
_entity.pdbx_description
1 polymer ?
#
loop_
_entity_poly.entity_id
_entity_poly.type
_entity_poly.pdbx_seq_one_letter_code
_entity_poly.pdbx_strand_id
1 'polypeptide(L)'
;DRFITQPSPTELKVNFNGRFVGPRFGSFPRNRWYTSLFYDFGGLDTGLIVHYVGQYWDNDKSRKIREWTTLDLVVNYTFHLPEPVTEPVPGYAKDVGKNAEVTDQEKKNVTPISTVEYSSSGWRAWLNNTTITLGMNNVFDQDPPFTAFNGQNGYDPWQANIRGRIWYVALKKRF
;
A
#
# COMPACT_ATOMS: atom_id res chain seq x y z
N ASP A 1 2.33 35.07 -1.09
CA ASP A 1 1.38 36.12 -1.53
C ASP A 1 0.44 35.64 -2.60
N ARG A 2 -0.86 35.88 -2.38
CA ARG A 2 -1.98 35.39 -3.22
C ARG A 2 -2.34 36.32 -4.38
N PHE A 3 -1.65 37.46 -4.51
CA PHE A 3 -1.86 38.45 -5.55
C PHE A 3 -0.76 38.31 -6.60
N ILE A 4 -1.18 37.98 -7.83
CA ILE A 4 -0.33 37.85 -9.00
C ILE A 4 -0.77 38.94 -9.98
N THR A 5 0.19 39.70 -10.47
CA THR A 5 -0.02 40.67 -11.55
C THR A 5 0.64 40.14 -12.81
N GLN A 6 -0.07 40.25 -13.92
CA GLN A 6 0.44 39.97 -15.26
C GLN A 6 0.10 41.19 -16.13
N PRO A 7 1.07 42.04 -16.46
CA PRO A 7 0.80 43.28 -17.18
C PRO A 7 0.37 43.03 -18.63
N SER A 8 0.87 41.97 -19.26
CA SER A 8 0.48 41.55 -20.60
C SER A 8 0.56 40.02 -20.79
N PRO A 9 -0.19 39.42 -21.74
CA PRO A 9 -0.18 37.97 -21.99
C PRO A 9 1.22 37.40 -22.32
N THR A 10 2.13 38.24 -22.79
CA THR A 10 3.52 37.90 -23.15
C THR A 10 4.52 38.06 -22.00
N GLU A 11 4.12 38.68 -20.89
CA GLU A 11 4.99 38.96 -19.75
C GLU A 11 4.86 37.92 -18.63
N LEU A 12 5.95 37.77 -17.87
CA LEU A 12 6.05 36.84 -16.77
C LEU A 12 5.13 37.25 -15.61
N LYS A 13 4.38 36.28 -15.09
CA LYS A 13 3.58 36.46 -13.87
C LYS A 13 4.48 36.73 -12.67
N VAL A 14 4.28 37.87 -12.02
CA VAL A 14 5.02 38.27 -10.82
C VAL A 14 4.08 38.38 -9.62
N ASN A 15 4.59 38.07 -8.43
CA ASN A 15 3.86 38.35 -7.19
C ASN A 15 3.97 39.85 -6.83
N PHE A 16 3.25 40.29 -5.80
CA PHE A 16 3.30 41.67 -5.31
C PHE A 16 4.72 42.16 -4.95
N ASN A 17 5.65 41.23 -4.68
CA ASN A 17 7.06 41.53 -4.38
C ASN A 17 7.97 41.41 -5.63
N GLY A 18 7.40 41.37 -6.84
CA GLY A 18 8.14 41.29 -8.10
C GLY A 18 8.81 39.95 -8.40
N ARG A 19 8.58 38.90 -7.60
CA ARG A 19 9.17 37.57 -7.84
C ARG A 19 8.36 36.79 -8.87
N PHE A 20 9.07 36.16 -9.81
CA PHE A 20 8.50 35.25 -10.79
C PHE A 20 7.77 34.08 -10.11
N VAL A 21 6.52 33.82 -10.53
CA VAL A 21 5.64 32.81 -9.92
C VAL A 21 5.61 31.51 -10.73
N GLY A 22 6.49 31.35 -11.73
CA GLY A 22 6.54 30.16 -12.59
C GLY A 22 5.53 30.22 -13.74
N PRO A 23 5.55 29.22 -14.66
CA PRO A 23 4.64 29.14 -15.80
C PRO A 23 3.22 28.71 -15.40
N ARG A 24 2.78 28.99 -14.17
CA ARG A 24 1.52 28.48 -13.65
C ARG A 24 0.35 29.32 -14.14
N PHE A 25 -0.65 28.65 -14.68
CA PHE A 25 -1.88 29.24 -15.21
C PHE A 25 -3.05 28.92 -14.25
N GLY A 26 -3.96 29.87 -14.03
CA GLY A 26 -5.05 29.74 -13.05
C GLY A 26 -4.72 30.23 -11.64
N SER A 27 -5.70 30.17 -10.74
CA SER A 27 -5.52 30.48 -9.32
C SER A 27 -5.14 29.23 -8.51
N PHE A 28 -4.61 29.44 -7.31
CA PHE A 28 -4.48 28.36 -6.33
C PHE A 28 -5.85 27.96 -5.77
N PRO A 29 -6.04 26.68 -5.36
CA PRO A 29 -7.19 26.28 -4.57
C PRO A 29 -7.25 27.08 -3.27
N ARG A 30 -8.47 27.42 -2.85
CA ARG A 30 -8.67 28.14 -1.59
C ARG A 30 -8.25 27.32 -0.38
N ASN A 31 -8.43 26.02 -0.43
CA ASN A 31 -8.04 25.06 0.59
C ASN A 31 -7.63 23.73 -0.05
N ARG A 32 -6.67 23.06 0.57
CA ARG A 32 -6.29 21.70 0.26
C ARG A 32 -5.96 21.02 1.58
N TRP A 33 -6.51 19.85 1.80
CA TRP A 33 -6.26 19.08 3.02
C TRP A 33 -6.29 17.60 2.70
N TYR A 34 -5.70 16.81 3.59
CA TYR A 34 -5.85 15.38 3.60
C TYR A 34 -6.18 14.94 5.01
N THR A 35 -6.95 13.87 5.13
CA THR A 35 -7.18 13.19 6.40
C THR A 35 -6.90 11.72 6.23
N SER A 36 -6.36 11.10 7.26
CA SER A 36 -6.09 9.67 7.26
C SER A 36 -6.62 9.03 8.54
N LEU A 37 -7.11 7.81 8.39
CA LEU A 37 -7.58 6.98 9.49
C LEU A 37 -6.93 5.60 9.32
N PHE A 38 -6.30 5.12 10.38
CA PHE A 38 -5.71 3.79 10.42
C PHE A 38 -6.28 3.01 11.60
N TYR A 39 -6.55 1.74 11.39
CA TYR A 39 -7.08 0.84 12.41
C TYR A 39 -6.46 -0.55 12.29
N ASP A 40 -6.00 -1.09 13.42
CA ASP A 40 -5.45 -2.44 13.55
C ASP A 40 -6.51 -3.39 14.12
N PHE A 41 -6.86 -4.41 13.34
CA PHE A 41 -7.76 -5.49 13.74
C PHE A 41 -7.01 -6.74 14.21
N GLY A 42 -5.96 -6.58 15.01
CA GLY A 42 -5.22 -7.69 15.60
C GLY A 42 -4.35 -8.44 14.59
N GLY A 43 -3.63 -7.71 13.75
CA GLY A 43 -2.76 -8.26 12.70
C GLY A 43 -3.26 -8.01 11.26
N LEU A 44 -4.43 -7.38 11.14
CA LEU A 44 -4.93 -6.77 9.90
C LEU A 44 -4.95 -5.25 10.07
N ASP A 45 -3.91 -4.58 9.56
CA ASP A 45 -3.85 -3.13 9.57
C ASP A 45 -4.61 -2.57 8.36
N THR A 46 -5.49 -1.62 8.59
CA THR A 46 -6.26 -0.96 7.53
C THR A 46 -6.04 0.54 7.58
N GLY A 47 -6.04 1.17 6.41
CA GLY A 47 -5.82 2.59 6.24
C GLY A 47 -6.75 3.18 5.19
N LEU A 48 -7.29 4.34 5.51
CA LEU A 48 -8.12 5.18 4.64
C LEU A 48 -7.46 6.55 4.57
N ILE A 49 -7.31 7.10 3.37
CA ILE A 49 -6.75 8.44 3.16
C ILE A 49 -7.67 9.20 2.21
N VAL A 50 -8.21 10.33 2.66
CA VAL A 50 -8.99 11.22 1.81
C VAL A 50 -8.13 12.41 1.44
N HIS A 51 -8.01 12.68 0.15
CA HIS A 51 -7.37 13.88 -0.38
C HIS A 51 -8.44 14.82 -0.89
N TYR A 52 -8.44 16.08 -0.44
CA TYR A 52 -9.37 17.11 -0.89
C TYR A 52 -8.62 18.30 -1.48
N VAL A 53 -9.02 18.70 -2.69
CA VAL A 53 -8.58 19.92 -3.37
C VAL A 53 -9.81 20.81 -3.57
N GLY A 54 -9.78 21.99 -2.97
CA GLY A 54 -10.86 22.96 -3.08
C GLY A 54 -10.93 23.66 -4.43
N GLN A 55 -12.03 24.38 -4.63
CA GLN A 55 -12.28 25.11 -5.86
C GLN A 55 -11.21 26.18 -6.13
N TYR A 56 -10.90 26.36 -7.40
CA TYR A 56 -10.00 27.39 -7.92
C TYR A 56 -10.52 27.94 -9.25
N TRP A 57 -9.87 28.98 -9.75
CA TRP A 57 -10.22 29.62 -11.00
C TRP A 57 -9.29 29.18 -12.12
N ASP A 58 -9.85 29.03 -13.31
CA ASP A 58 -9.10 28.88 -14.55
C ASP A 58 -8.32 30.18 -14.87
N ASN A 59 -7.39 30.13 -15.85
CA ASN A 59 -6.37 31.16 -16.07
C ASN A 59 -6.89 32.60 -16.15
N ASP A 60 -7.99 32.83 -16.86
CA ASP A 60 -8.57 34.16 -17.05
C ASP A 60 -9.68 34.47 -16.03
N LYS A 61 -9.80 33.66 -14.97
CA LYS A 61 -10.91 33.69 -14.00
C LYS A 61 -12.31 33.59 -14.63
N SER A 62 -12.39 33.15 -15.88
CA SER A 62 -13.65 33.00 -16.62
C SER A 62 -14.49 31.84 -16.07
N ARG A 63 -13.83 30.80 -15.54
CA ARG A 63 -14.50 29.60 -15.03
C ARG A 63 -13.95 29.18 -13.67
N LYS A 64 -14.87 28.78 -12.79
CA LYS A 64 -14.54 28.11 -11.54
C LYS A 64 -14.41 26.60 -11.78
N ILE A 65 -13.29 26.04 -11.38
CA ILE A 65 -13.03 24.60 -11.42
C ILE A 65 -13.56 24.01 -10.12
N ARG A 66 -14.32 22.92 -10.23
CA ARG A 66 -14.92 22.25 -9.08
C ARG A 66 -13.85 21.62 -8.18
N GLU A 67 -14.22 21.41 -6.93
CA GLU A 67 -13.44 20.63 -5.97
C GLU A 67 -13.23 19.19 -6.44
N TRP A 68 -12.13 18.59 -5.98
CA TRP A 68 -11.75 17.23 -6.31
C TRP A 68 -11.40 16.49 -5.03
N THR A 69 -11.99 15.31 -4.86
CA THR A 69 -11.77 14.48 -3.68
C THR A 69 -11.40 13.08 -4.14
N THR A 70 -10.32 12.51 -3.63
CA THR A 70 -9.99 11.10 -3.88
C THR A 70 -9.89 10.35 -2.56
N LEU A 71 -10.27 9.08 -2.58
CA LEU A 71 -10.11 8.16 -1.48
C LEU A 71 -9.06 7.13 -1.86
N ASP A 72 -8.08 6.93 -0.99
CA ASP A 72 -7.09 5.87 -1.09
C ASP A 72 -7.30 4.88 0.07
N LEU A 73 -7.09 3.61 -0.24
CA LEU A 73 -7.24 2.49 0.69
C LEU A 73 -5.94 1.70 0.74
N VAL A 74 -5.59 1.23 1.93
CA VAL A 74 -4.49 0.29 2.15
C VAL A 74 -4.88 -0.72 3.21
N VAL A 75 -4.54 -1.98 2.96
CA VAL A 75 -4.76 -3.11 3.87
C VAL A 75 -3.44 -3.87 3.95
N ASN A 76 -2.95 -4.08 5.16
CA ASN A 76 -1.79 -4.93 5.44
C ASN A 76 -2.24 -6.10 6.30
N TYR A 77 -1.78 -7.29 5.97
CA TYR A 77 -2.01 -8.47 6.78
C TYR A 77 -0.68 -9.15 7.07
N THR A 78 -0.39 -9.33 8.36
CA THR A 78 0.80 -10.05 8.82
C THR A 78 0.42 -11.45 9.26
N PHE A 79 1.05 -12.46 8.67
CA PHE A 79 0.85 -13.85 9.06
C PHE A 79 1.56 -14.12 10.39
N HIS A 80 0.78 -14.36 11.43
CA HIS A 80 1.24 -14.95 12.69
C HIS A 80 0.76 -16.41 12.72
N LEU A 81 1.61 -17.31 12.24
CA LEU A 81 1.32 -18.75 12.23
C LEU A 81 2.03 -19.36 13.45
N PRO A 82 1.29 -19.94 14.42
CA PRO A 82 1.92 -20.62 15.55
C PRO A 82 2.79 -21.77 15.05
N GLU A 83 3.97 -21.94 15.65
CA GLU A 83 4.85 -23.06 15.34
C GLU A 83 4.10 -24.38 15.66
N PRO A 84 4.17 -25.39 14.77
CA PRO A 84 3.55 -26.68 15.03
C PRO A 84 4.15 -27.26 16.32
N VAL A 85 3.30 -27.47 17.32
CA VAL A 85 3.69 -28.17 18.54
C VAL A 85 3.97 -29.63 18.16
N THR A 86 5.22 -30.05 18.30
CA THR A 86 5.63 -31.43 18.12
C THR A 86 5.11 -32.26 19.29
N GLU A 87 3.86 -32.71 19.21
CA GLU A 87 3.32 -33.64 20.22
C GLU A 87 3.81 -35.07 19.94
N PRO A 88 4.49 -35.73 20.89
CA PRO A 88 4.84 -37.13 20.74
C PRO A 88 3.58 -37.99 20.83
N VAL A 89 3.12 -38.54 19.71
CA VAL A 89 1.98 -39.48 19.67
C VAL A 89 2.44 -40.83 20.24
N PRO A 90 1.93 -41.27 21.39
CA PRO A 90 2.25 -42.59 21.92
C PRO A 90 1.40 -43.63 21.19
N GLY A 91 2.03 -44.62 20.55
CA GLY A 91 1.32 -45.87 20.21
C GLY A 91 1.48 -46.46 18.82
N TYR A 92 2.60 -46.25 18.11
CA TYR A 92 2.91 -47.11 16.94
C TYR A 92 4.06 -48.07 17.25
N ALA A 93 3.77 -49.10 18.04
CA ALA A 93 4.58 -50.31 18.07
C ALA A 93 4.11 -51.21 16.91
N LYS A 94 4.92 -51.34 15.86
CA LYS A 94 4.77 -52.45 14.92
C LYS A 94 5.34 -53.68 15.61
N ASP A 95 4.47 -54.65 15.89
CA ASP A 95 4.83 -55.91 16.52
C ASP A 95 5.95 -56.64 15.76
N VAL A 96 6.95 -57.04 16.54
CA VAL A 96 8.14 -57.77 16.13
C VAL A 96 7.77 -59.23 15.84
N GLY A 97 7.95 -59.66 14.59
CA GLY A 97 7.94 -61.06 14.18
C GLY A 97 9.36 -61.60 13.96
N LYS A 98 9.89 -62.27 15.00
CA LYS A 98 10.88 -63.38 15.03
C LYS A 98 11.89 -63.56 13.86
N ASN A 99 13.19 -63.53 14.16
CA ASN A 99 14.06 -64.71 14.28
C ASN A 99 15.52 -64.38 14.70
N ALA A 100 15.97 -65.10 15.75
CA ALA A 100 17.31 -65.60 16.10
C ALA A 100 18.59 -64.71 15.96
N GLU A 101 19.10 -64.32 17.14
CA GLU A 101 20.43 -64.66 17.67
C GLU A 101 21.67 -64.43 16.78
N VAL A 102 22.42 -63.33 17.04
CA VAL A 102 23.90 -63.33 17.10
C VAL A 102 24.36 -62.26 18.12
N THR A 103 25.37 -62.68 18.88
CA THR A 103 26.08 -62.13 20.02
C THR A 103 26.81 -60.79 19.79
N ASP A 104 27.07 -60.14 20.93
CA ASP A 104 28.18 -59.24 21.27
C ASP A 104 28.23 -57.77 20.81
N GLN A 105 28.27 -56.98 21.88
CA GLN A 105 28.72 -55.63 22.15
C GLN A 105 29.35 -54.75 21.05
N GLU A 106 28.94 -53.48 21.14
CA GLU A 106 29.64 -52.27 20.70
C GLU A 106 29.52 -51.87 19.22
N LYS A 107 28.47 -51.08 18.91
CA LYS A 107 28.58 -49.75 18.27
C LYS A 107 27.18 -49.20 17.93
N LYS A 108 27.03 -47.90 18.20
CA LYS A 108 26.17 -46.92 17.52
C LYS A 108 25.00 -47.52 16.72
N ASN A 109 23.78 -47.29 17.17
CA ASN A 109 22.83 -46.65 16.27
C ASN A 109 21.77 -45.88 17.04
N VAL A 110 21.85 -44.56 16.84
CA VAL A 110 20.78 -43.59 17.00
C VAL A 110 19.49 -44.25 16.51
N THR A 111 18.55 -44.52 17.42
CA THR A 111 17.18 -44.76 16.99
C THR A 111 16.66 -43.42 16.48
N PRO A 112 16.39 -43.26 15.17
CA PRO A 112 15.65 -42.09 14.76
C PRO A 112 14.26 -42.29 15.38
N ILE A 113 13.97 -41.50 16.41
CA ILE A 113 12.60 -41.25 16.79
C ILE A 113 11.99 -40.67 15.53
N SER A 114 11.20 -41.49 14.82
CA SER A 114 10.40 -41.05 13.70
C SER A 114 9.27 -40.23 14.28
N THR A 115 9.59 -39.03 14.76
CA THR A 115 8.65 -37.92 14.81
C THR A 115 8.23 -37.72 13.37
N VAL A 116 7.09 -38.29 13.01
CA VAL A 116 6.33 -37.77 11.89
C VAL A 116 5.91 -36.39 12.34
N GLU A 117 6.76 -35.41 12.07
CA GLU A 117 6.28 -34.06 11.83
C GLU A 117 5.20 -34.25 10.77
N TYR A 118 3.93 -34.22 11.19
CA TYR A 118 2.88 -33.83 10.29
C TYR A 118 3.30 -32.45 9.86
N SER A 119 4.03 -32.39 8.75
CA SER A 119 4.48 -31.19 8.08
C SER A 119 3.24 -30.31 8.05
N SER A 120 3.17 -29.34 8.97
CA SER A 120 2.29 -28.21 8.85
C SER A 120 2.93 -27.31 7.79
N SER A 121 3.08 -27.90 6.61
CA SER A 121 3.33 -27.37 5.30
C SER A 121 4.45 -26.35 5.22
N GLY A 122 5.50 -26.64 4.45
CA GLY A 122 6.61 -25.70 4.22
C GLY A 122 6.16 -24.29 3.79
N TRP A 123 4.98 -24.15 3.17
CA TRP A 123 4.38 -22.87 2.85
C TRP A 123 3.91 -22.06 4.07
N ARG A 124 3.46 -22.69 5.17
CA ARG A 124 3.09 -22.00 6.42
C ARG A 124 4.33 -21.48 7.15
N ALA A 125 5.35 -22.32 7.29
CA ALA A 125 6.65 -21.91 7.82
C ALA A 125 7.23 -20.76 6.97
N TRP A 126 7.10 -20.86 5.64
CA TRP A 126 7.53 -19.81 4.72
C TRP A 126 6.68 -18.54 4.81
N LEU A 127 5.37 -18.62 5.07
CA LEU A 127 4.53 -17.44 5.24
C LEU A 127 4.65 -16.78 6.61
N ASN A 128 5.16 -17.47 7.63
CA ASN A 128 5.28 -16.89 8.96
C ASN A 128 6.09 -15.58 8.96
N ASN A 129 5.65 -14.55 9.67
CA ASN A 129 6.27 -13.21 9.65
C ASN A 129 6.33 -12.52 8.26
N THR A 130 5.55 -13.00 7.30
CA THR A 130 5.31 -12.31 6.03
C THR A 130 4.16 -11.33 6.21
N THR A 131 4.29 -10.14 5.63
CA THR A 131 3.23 -9.13 5.53
C THR A 131 2.88 -8.93 4.07
N ILE A 132 1.61 -9.07 3.74
CA ILE A 132 1.07 -8.71 2.42
C ILE A 132 0.36 -7.37 2.55
N THR A 133 0.67 -6.44 1.65
CA THR A 133 -0.01 -5.16 1.51
C THR A 133 -0.82 -5.16 0.22
N LEU A 134 -2.08 -4.78 0.31
CA LEU A 134 -2.96 -4.48 -0.82
C LEU A 134 -3.36 -3.01 -0.69
N GLY A 135 -3.09 -2.20 -1.70
CA GLY A 135 -3.54 -0.82 -1.71
C GLY A 135 -4.22 -0.43 -3.02
N MET A 136 -5.07 0.57 -2.92
CA MET A 136 -5.81 1.14 -4.03
C MET A 136 -5.86 2.66 -3.88
N ASN A 137 -5.27 3.36 -4.84
CA ASN A 137 -5.38 4.80 -4.94
C ASN A 137 -6.58 5.15 -5.81
N ASN A 138 -7.28 6.24 -5.48
CA ASN A 138 -8.48 6.69 -6.18
C ASN A 138 -9.54 5.58 -6.31
N VAL A 139 -10.03 5.11 -5.17
CA VAL A 139 -11.01 4.02 -5.02
C VAL A 139 -12.32 4.27 -5.77
N PHE A 140 -12.64 5.51 -6.13
CA PHE A 140 -13.83 5.84 -6.92
C PHE A 140 -13.54 6.05 -8.40
N ASP A 141 -12.28 5.89 -8.84
CA ASP A 141 -11.84 6.15 -10.21
C ASP A 141 -12.26 7.54 -10.69
N GLN A 142 -12.11 8.54 -9.82
CA GLN A 142 -12.59 9.88 -10.10
C GLN A 142 -11.61 10.61 -11.02
N ASP A 143 -12.11 11.05 -12.17
CA ASP A 143 -11.36 11.90 -13.08
C ASP A 143 -11.03 13.26 -12.47
N PRO A 144 -9.87 13.85 -12.83
CA PRO A 144 -9.55 15.20 -12.43
C PRO A 144 -10.56 16.21 -13.02
N PRO A 145 -10.84 17.33 -12.33
CA PRO A 145 -11.70 18.36 -12.88
C PRO A 145 -11.15 18.94 -14.19
N PHE A 146 -12.05 19.13 -15.15
CA PHE A 146 -11.68 19.71 -16.44
C PHE A 146 -11.16 21.15 -16.30
N THR A 147 -10.09 21.47 -17.03
CA THR A 147 -9.57 22.85 -17.24
C THR A 147 -9.58 23.18 -18.72
N ALA A 148 -10.07 24.36 -19.10
CA ALA A 148 -10.28 24.75 -20.51
C ALA A 148 -9.10 25.56 -21.08
N PHE A 149 -7.96 25.50 -20.41
CA PHE A 149 -6.81 26.29 -20.79
C PHE A 149 -6.15 25.76 -22.07
N ASN A 150 -6.04 26.63 -23.08
CA ASN A 150 -5.31 26.35 -24.32
C ASN A 150 -3.83 26.06 -24.00
N GLY A 151 -3.41 24.80 -24.14
CA GLY A 151 -2.07 24.32 -23.83
C GLY A 151 -1.97 23.39 -22.61
N GLN A 152 -3.08 23.10 -21.92
CA GLN A 152 -3.16 22.02 -20.92
C GLN A 152 -3.97 20.84 -21.47
N ASN A 153 -3.67 19.63 -20.97
CA ASN A 153 -4.28 18.36 -21.39
C ASN A 153 -5.72 18.16 -20.85
N GLY A 154 -6.51 19.23 -20.73
CA GLY A 154 -7.86 19.19 -20.17
C GLY A 154 -7.95 19.06 -18.65
N TYR A 155 -6.84 19.17 -17.92
CA TYR A 155 -6.79 19.20 -16.45
C TYR A 155 -5.56 20.00 -15.97
N ASP A 156 -5.55 20.43 -14.69
CA ASP A 156 -4.39 21.09 -14.07
C ASP A 156 -3.44 20.04 -13.45
N PRO A 157 -2.25 19.80 -14.02
CA PRO A 157 -1.29 18.81 -13.52
C PRO A 157 -0.62 19.22 -12.20
N TRP A 158 -0.74 20.50 -11.80
CA TRP A 158 -0.22 20.96 -10.52
C TRP A 158 -1.17 20.65 -9.38
N GLN A 159 -2.46 20.42 -9.67
CA GLN A 159 -3.52 20.25 -8.68
C GLN A 159 -4.11 18.86 -8.67
N ALA A 160 -4.16 18.21 -9.82
CA ALA A 160 -4.76 16.90 -9.97
C ALA A 160 -3.85 15.93 -10.72
N ASN A 161 -4.21 14.65 -10.65
CA ASN A 161 -3.51 13.57 -11.32
C ASN A 161 -4.49 12.82 -12.23
N ILE A 162 -4.05 12.49 -13.43
CA ILE A 162 -4.82 11.68 -14.40
C ILE A 162 -4.74 10.19 -14.14
N ARG A 163 -3.84 9.76 -13.25
CA ARG A 163 -3.83 8.38 -12.79
C ARG A 163 -5.16 8.14 -12.07
N GLY A 164 -6.07 7.44 -12.74
CA GLY A 164 -7.34 6.96 -12.19
C GLY A 164 -7.09 5.95 -11.07
N ARG A 165 -7.90 4.91 -11.00
CA ARG A 165 -7.74 3.85 -10.00
C ARG A 165 -6.45 3.06 -10.24
N ILE A 166 -5.57 3.02 -9.25
CA ILE A 166 -4.35 2.20 -9.27
C ILE A 166 -4.39 1.21 -8.12
N TRP A 167 -4.23 -0.07 -8.44
CA TRP A 167 -4.00 -1.12 -7.45
C TRP A 167 -2.51 -1.44 -7.33
N TYR A 168 -2.07 -1.75 -6.13
CA TYR A 168 -0.72 -2.26 -5.89
C TYR A 168 -0.74 -3.34 -4.82
N VAL A 169 0.20 -4.26 -4.96
CA VAL A 169 0.45 -5.33 -3.99
C VAL A 169 1.92 -5.27 -3.60
N ALA A 170 2.21 -5.37 -2.31
CA ALA A 170 3.57 -5.49 -1.81
C ALA A 170 3.70 -6.68 -0.87
N LEU A 171 4.88 -7.29 -0.86
CA LEU A 171 5.24 -8.40 0.00
C LEU A 171 6.44 -7.98 0.84
N LYS A 172 6.35 -8.14 2.17
CA LYS A 172 7.44 -7.87 3.10
C LYS A 172 7.68 -9.12 3.95
N LYS A 173 8.90 -9.65 3.93
CA LYS A 173 9.32 -10.79 4.76
C LYS A 173 10.30 -10.29 5.83
N ARG A 174 10.10 -10.70 7.09
CA ARG A 174 11.11 -10.56 8.14
C ARG A 174 11.86 -11.88 8.29
N PHE A 175 13.18 -11.82 8.42
CA PHE A 175 14.09 -12.95 8.64
C PHE A 175 14.59 -12.95 10.07
#